data_AF-A0A0F9I8Y4-F1
#
_entry.id   AF-A0A0F9I8Y4-F1
#
_cell.length_a   1.000
_cell.length_b   1.000
_cell.length_c   1.000
_cell.angle_alpha   90.00
_cell.angle_beta   90.00
_cell.angle_gamma   90.00
#
_symmetry.space_group_name_H-M   'P 1'
#
loop_
_entity.id
_entity.type
_entity.pdbx_description
1 polymer ?
#
loop_
_entity_poly.entity_id
_entity_poly.type
_entity_poly.pdbx_seq_one_letter_code
_entity_poly.pdbx_strand_id
1 'polypeptide(L)'
;MLRARRVDNNVELSGLRSDFAEVLGEPDDTVAAVEGSWDYMELLWNHRDIKVTATAMQWAENLGDAGYGKSAREAMRGMSRVWGVEVAVA
;
A
#
# COMPACT_ATOMS: atom_id res chain seq x y z
N MET A 1 -0.85 1.59 12.34
CA MET A 1 -0.55 2.57 11.29
C MET A 1 0.17 1.88 10.14
N LEU A 2 -0.20 2.21 8.89
CA LEU A 2 0.45 1.65 7.70
C LEU A 2 1.87 2.17 7.53
N ARG A 3 2.74 1.30 6.99
CA ARG A 3 4.15 1.59 6.69
C ARG A 3 4.50 1.17 5.27
N ALA A 4 5.05 2.10 4.50
CA ALA A 4 5.58 1.86 3.17
C ALA A 4 7.11 1.72 3.22
N ARG A 5 7.64 0.73 2.53
CA ARG A 5 9.09 0.57 2.32
C ARG A 5 9.40 0.11 0.91
N ARG A 6 10.61 0.42 0.43
CA ARG A 6 11.11 -0.09 -0.84
C ARG A 6 11.57 -1.53 -0.71
N VAL A 7 11.19 -2.38 -1.68
CA VAL A 7 11.71 -3.74 -1.85
C VAL A 7 12.12 -3.88 -3.32
N ASP A 8 13.42 -3.97 -3.59
CA ASP A 8 13.99 -3.91 -4.94
C ASP A 8 13.52 -2.68 -5.74
N ASN A 9 12.71 -2.87 -6.79
CA ASN A 9 12.11 -1.80 -7.59
C ASN A 9 10.63 -1.54 -7.25
N ASN A 10 10.10 -2.24 -6.26
CA ASN A 10 8.71 -2.20 -5.82
C ASN A 10 8.56 -1.47 -4.48
N VAL A 11 7.31 -1.31 -4.08
CA VAL A 11 6.94 -0.78 -2.76
C VAL A 11 6.07 -1.81 -2.05
N GLU A 12 6.47 -2.14 -0.82
CA GLU A 12 5.70 -2.94 0.11
C GLU A 12 4.97 -2.02 1.09
N LEU A 13 3.66 -2.17 1.19
CA LEU A 13 2.80 -1.55 2.19
C LEU A 13 2.48 -2.60 3.26
N SER A 14 2.69 -2.26 4.52
CA SER A 14 2.53 -3.20 5.65
C SER A 14 1.83 -2.56 6.83
N GLY A 15 1.07 -3.35 7.58
CA GLY A 15 0.35 -2.89 8.77
C GLY A 15 -0.71 -3.87 9.25
N LEU A 16 -1.49 -3.47 10.24
CA LEU A 16 -2.58 -4.27 10.79
C LEU A 16 -3.81 -4.17 9.89
N ARG A 17 -4.72 -5.15 9.98
CA ARG A 17 -6.01 -5.10 9.29
C ARG A 17 -6.80 -3.81 9.57
N SER A 18 -6.79 -3.33 10.81
CA SER A 18 -7.43 -2.05 11.16
C SER A 18 -6.85 -0.84 10.43
N ASP A 19 -5.56 -0.88 10.10
CA ASP A 19 -4.89 0.23 9.41
C ASP A 19 -5.27 0.26 7.92
N PHE A 20 -5.40 -0.92 7.30
CA PHE A 20 -5.89 -1.03 5.92
C PHE A 20 -7.37 -0.65 5.83
N ALA A 21 -8.18 -1.04 6.83
CA ALA A 21 -9.58 -0.65 6.94
C ALA A 21 -9.76 0.87 6.96
N GLU A 22 -8.93 1.57 7.72
CA GLU A 22 -8.98 3.03 7.83
C GLU A 22 -8.70 3.71 6.49
N VAL A 23 -7.71 3.22 5.75
CA VAL A 23 -7.34 3.77 4.43
C VAL A 23 -8.36 3.42 3.34
N LEU A 24 -8.92 2.22 3.37
CA LEU A 24 -9.92 1.77 2.40
C LEU A 24 -11.33 2.29 2.70
N GLY A 25 -11.60 2.72 3.93
CA GLY A 25 -12.95 3.06 4.39
C GLY A 25 -13.85 1.84 4.62
N GLU A 26 -13.27 0.63 4.70
CA GLU A 26 -14.00 -0.64 4.78
C GLU A 26 -13.55 -1.48 6.01
N PRO A 27 -14.17 -1.26 7.19
CA PRO A 27 -13.78 -1.92 8.44
C PRO A 27 -14.22 -3.38 8.55
N ASP A 28 -15.37 -3.75 7.97
CA ASP A 28 -15.96 -5.08 8.20
C ASP A 28 -15.38 -6.16 7.26
N ASP A 29 -14.90 -5.79 6.07
CA ASP A 29 -14.40 -6.75 5.07
C ASP A 29 -13.06 -6.37 4.44
N THR A 30 -12.14 -5.88 5.27
CA THR A 30 -10.82 -5.39 4.81
C THR A 30 -10.02 -6.40 3.97
N VAL A 31 -10.20 -7.70 4.19
CA VAL A 31 -9.49 -8.72 3.40
C VAL A 31 -9.99 -8.72 1.96
N ALA A 32 -11.31 -8.87 1.76
CA ALA A 32 -11.89 -8.81 0.43
C ALA A 32 -11.67 -7.44 -0.21
N ALA A 33 -11.71 -6.37 0.59
CA ALA A 33 -11.44 -5.02 0.13
C ALA A 33 -10.02 -4.89 -0.40
N VAL A 34 -8.98 -5.35 0.31
CA VAL A 34 -7.58 -5.33 -0.19
C VAL A 34 -7.43 -6.19 -1.43
N GLU A 35 -7.98 -7.41 -1.43
CA GLU A 35 -7.87 -8.34 -2.56
C GLU A 35 -8.59 -7.86 -3.82
N GLY A 36 -9.66 -7.10 -3.67
CA GLY A 36 -10.46 -6.58 -4.79
C GLY A 36 -10.13 -5.13 -5.20
N SER A 37 -9.51 -4.34 -4.33
CA SER A 37 -9.29 -2.90 -4.59
C SER A 37 -7.97 -2.60 -5.27
N TRP A 38 -6.95 -3.45 -5.11
CA TRP A 38 -5.60 -3.10 -5.52
C TRP A 38 -4.98 -4.14 -6.43
N ASP A 39 -4.29 -3.66 -7.46
CA ASP A 39 -3.39 -4.50 -8.25
C ASP A 39 -2.05 -4.67 -7.51
N TYR A 40 -1.66 -5.92 -7.24
CA TYR A 40 -0.47 -6.26 -6.47
C TYR A 40 0.29 -7.44 -7.07
N MET A 41 1.60 -7.47 -6.82
CA MET A 41 2.46 -8.60 -7.20
C MET A 41 2.42 -9.72 -6.17
N GLU A 42 2.37 -9.36 -4.88
CA GLU A 42 2.38 -10.33 -3.79
C GLU A 42 1.56 -9.79 -2.62
N LEU A 43 0.73 -10.66 -2.04
CA LEU A 43 -0.05 -10.40 -0.85
C LEU A 43 0.24 -11.49 0.18
N LEU A 44 0.73 -11.07 1.35
CA LEU A 44 1.03 -11.99 2.46
C LEU A 44 0.17 -11.64 3.67
N TRP A 45 -0.56 -12.66 4.13
CA TRP A 45 -1.33 -12.64 5.35
C TRP A 45 -0.58 -13.40 6.43
N ASN A 46 -0.30 -12.75 7.55
CA ASN A 46 0.08 -13.46 8.77
C ASN A 46 -0.89 -13.10 9.89
N HIS A 47 -0.83 -13.82 11.02
CA HIS A 47 -1.78 -13.66 12.12
C HIS A 47 -1.85 -12.24 12.73
N ARG A 48 -0.97 -11.31 12.36
CA ARG A 48 -0.93 -9.94 12.87
C ARG A 48 -0.88 -8.87 11.79
N ASP A 49 -0.13 -9.11 10.72
CA ASP A 49 0.21 -8.12 9.72
C ASP A 49 -0.20 -8.57 8.31
N ILE A 50 -0.58 -7.57 7.52
CA ILE A 50 -0.81 -7.65 6.08
C ILE A 50 0.40 -7.03 5.41
N LYS A 51 0.88 -7.64 4.32
CA LYS A 51 1.88 -7.05 3.43
C LYS A 51 1.42 -7.12 2.00
N VAL A 52 1.41 -5.98 1.33
CA VAL A 52 1.06 -5.83 -0.09
C VAL A 52 2.26 -5.29 -0.82
N THR A 53 2.80 -6.04 -1.76
CA THR A 53 3.91 -5.57 -2.62
C THR A 53 3.38 -5.34 -4.02
N ALA A 54 3.63 -4.14 -4.56
CA ALA A 54 3.25 -3.79 -5.92
C ALA A 54 4.30 -2.86 -6.56
N THR A 55 4.27 -2.79 -7.88
CA THR A 55 5.10 -1.85 -8.64
C THR A 55 4.68 -0.41 -8.35
N ALA A 56 5.56 0.55 -8.66
CA ALA A 56 5.21 1.97 -8.56
C ALA A 56 3.97 2.33 -9.39
N MET A 57 3.80 1.72 -10.57
CA MET A 57 2.68 1.98 -11.46
C MET A 57 1.35 1.52 -10.85
N GLN A 58 1.32 0.30 -10.33
CA GLN A 58 0.13 -0.25 -9.66
C GLN A 58 -0.28 0.60 -8.45
N TRP A 59 0.69 1.07 -7.66
CA TRP A 59 0.39 1.99 -6.58
C TRP A 59 -0.14 3.34 -7.07
N ALA A 60 0.35 3.85 -8.19
CA ALA A 60 -0.12 5.09 -8.79
C ALA A 60 -1.57 5.01 -9.24
N GLU A 61 -1.99 3.86 -9.77
CA GLU A 61 -3.39 3.55 -10.12
C GLU A 61 -4.26 3.59 -8.86
N ASN A 62 -3.83 2.92 -7.78
CA ASN A 62 -4.55 2.92 -6.50
C ASN A 62 -4.61 4.30 -5.83
N LEU A 63 -3.59 5.13 -6.04
CA LEU A 63 -3.53 6.51 -5.54
C LEU A 63 -4.31 7.50 -6.41
N GLY A 64 -4.78 7.10 -7.59
CA GLY A 64 -5.50 7.95 -8.54
C GLY A 64 -4.64 8.99 -9.26
N ASP A 65 -3.32 8.85 -9.28
CA ASP A 65 -2.40 9.79 -9.94
C ASP A 65 -1.18 9.07 -10.52
N ALA A 66 -1.15 8.95 -11.86
CA ALA A 66 -0.05 8.35 -12.61
C ALA A 66 1.31 9.03 -12.38
N GLY A 67 1.33 10.28 -11.89
CA GLY A 67 2.54 10.98 -11.47
C GLY A 67 3.33 10.22 -10.40
N TYR A 68 2.64 9.48 -9.53
CA TYR A 68 3.28 8.63 -8.51
C TYR A 68 3.91 7.36 -9.09
N GLY A 69 3.57 6.98 -10.34
CA GLY A 69 4.04 5.75 -10.98
C GLY A 69 5.45 5.82 -11.56
N LYS A 70 6.09 7.00 -11.51
CA LYS A 70 7.40 7.24 -12.11
C LYS A 70 8.55 6.50 -11.42
N SER A 71 8.42 6.25 -10.12
CA SER A 71 9.44 5.54 -9.33
C SER A 71 8.86 5.09 -7.99
N ALA A 72 9.52 4.11 -7.34
CA ALA A 72 9.17 3.70 -5.98
C ALA A 72 9.17 4.87 -4.98
N ARG A 73 10.06 5.86 -5.18
CA ARG A 73 10.11 7.07 -4.33
C ARG A 73 8.84 7.92 -4.48
N GLU A 74 8.38 8.14 -5.71
CA GLU A 74 7.16 8.92 -5.93
C GLU A 74 5.92 8.16 -5.44
N ALA A 75 5.87 6.84 -5.61
CA ALA A 75 4.79 6.01 -5.04
C ALA A 75 4.72 6.13 -3.51
N MET A 76 5.85 5.97 -2.80
CA MET A 76 5.89 6.14 -1.33
C MET A 76 5.52 7.57 -0.90
N ARG A 77 5.90 8.59 -1.68
CA ARG A 77 5.48 9.97 -1.44
C ARG A 77 3.97 10.13 -1.59
N GLY A 78 3.37 9.52 -2.61
CA GLY A 78 1.93 9.50 -2.83
C GLY A 78 1.19 8.83 -1.68
N MET A 79 1.64 7.65 -1.25
CA MET A 79 1.10 6.94 -0.08
C MET A 79 1.12 7.81 1.18
N SER A 80 2.25 8.46 1.49
CA SER A 80 2.34 9.34 2.65
C SER A 80 1.36 10.51 2.56
N ARG A 81 1.20 11.11 1.37
CA ARG A 81 0.37 12.30 1.15
C ARG A 81 -1.13 11.99 1.11
N VAL A 82 -1.53 10.89 0.47
CA VAL A 82 -2.94 10.55 0.23
C VAL A 82 -3.50 9.71 1.37
N TRP A 83 -2.71 8.78 1.91
CA TRP A 83 -3.16 7.80 2.90
C TRP A 83 -2.50 7.99 4.27
N GLY A 84 -1.65 9.00 4.47
CA GLY A 84 -1.03 9.26 5.77
C GLY A 84 -0.04 8.18 6.23
N VAL A 85 0.52 7.41 5.29
CA VAL A 85 1.39 6.26 5.57
C VAL A 85 2.77 6.71 6.05
N GLU A 86 3.32 6.01 7.04
CA GLU A 86 4.73 6.16 7.45
C GLU A 86 5.66 5.61 6.36
N VAL A 87 6.62 6.40 5.90
CA VAL A 87 7.64 5.93 4.95
C VAL A 87 8.88 5.54 5.74
N ALA A 88 9.21 4.25 5.71
CA ALA A 88 10.47 3.76 6.28
C ALA A 88 11.62 4.24 5.40
N VAL A 89 12.42 5.16 5.93
CA VAL A 89 13.63 5.63 5.24
C VAL A 89 14.70 4.54 5.42
N ALA A 90 15.08 3.91 4.31
CA ALA A 90 16.25 3.05 4.22
C ALA A 90 17.53 3.89 4.09
#